data_AF-A0A8D5U7M1-F1
#
_entry.id   AF-A0A8D5U7M1-F1
#
_cell.length_a   1.000
_cell.length_b   1.000
_cell.length_c   1.000
_cell.angle_alpha   90.00
_cell.angle_beta   90.00
_cell.angle_gamma   90.00
#
_symmetry.space_group_name_H-M   'P 1'
#
loop_
_entity.id
_entity.type
_entity.pdbx_description
1 polymer ?
#
loop_
_entity_poly.entity_id
_entity_poly.type
_entity_poly.pdbx_seq_one_letter_code
_entity_poly.pdbx_strand_id
1 'polypeptide(L)'
;MEKPANNKLFISALVAFLILISYAIIFRDLYAVPGLVSAVISIKSAYNRKFSKYTLFLSAITSVISFPSPFYLISVLVVIYVFYEYYAGTLIAGMIEIVLIIVSVLYKVIPPFTVPEYILGLVTSLPLTYLTVMNLRAYKGKDFTIVTFRAKGLPKGLPWFIDLNGNVIPTSDPEINIISEGGSWVTCPVKDSNSFYVPTNYKGSVVAGDYVEINFKQTQDSDVLKGYEECTVSFIPLNIPKELEFSVTVNGNKYTGKSRVIVPVFDQPFVKWEVEKVSFGDVIFEPKQKSGTALRGSVVGIEFEPKIVKRALDIKNWDPKVWVGTKLYGYNVVDTVSEGGSSYVLKGEKDNRYYAIKILKPSFSRSQTVALREFTDLFKESNNLVKLSNGNPYLVKVSGIFADVNQIASVLRGDTETYLKYPPAIVTEFMSGGTAKELFVNYFSPSKDWYEIVRIVIKYTAIALEYMHSNGYIHLDVKPQNIFFSDKLNGGLDEVKKVLESGQVTIKLGDLGSAVRVGEKFFQATPAYCSPEQLEHAILGLGAKVNFDIFSLGMTAYYMVTGKESPVSKYLDEAIDLYNGNDVGSALKKVDEAKQVIKLWNIDFPSDLPYELREFIQKSLKSNIDNLSYLLKNL
;
A
#
# COMPACT_ATOMS: atom_id res chain seq x y z
N MET A 1 0.69 -40.16 55.01
CA MET A 1 1.57 -40.83 54.03
C MET A 1 1.11 -40.41 52.65
N GLU A 2 2.02 -40.03 51.76
CA GLU A 2 1.70 -39.73 50.37
C GLU A 2 1.06 -40.96 49.70
N LYS A 3 0.05 -40.73 48.83
CA LYS A 3 -0.52 -41.80 48.01
C LYS A 3 0.47 -42.14 46.89
N PRO A 4 0.74 -43.43 46.60
CA PRO A 4 1.64 -43.79 45.52
C PRO A 4 1.04 -43.42 44.16
N ALA A 5 1.88 -42.90 43.27
CA ALA A 5 1.48 -42.51 41.91
C ALA A 5 1.14 -43.73 41.03
N ASN A 6 1.64 -44.92 41.39
CA ASN A 6 1.26 -46.21 40.82
C ASN A 6 0.88 -47.20 41.93
N ASN A 7 -0.42 -47.25 42.26
CA ASN A 7 -0.95 -48.13 43.31
C ASN A 7 -0.64 -49.61 43.05
N LYS A 8 -0.66 -50.05 41.78
CA LYS A 8 -0.44 -51.45 41.44
C LYS A 8 0.99 -51.87 41.71
N LEU A 9 1.97 -51.07 41.29
CA LEU A 9 3.39 -51.33 41.57
C LEU A 9 3.66 -51.28 43.08
N PHE A 10 3.06 -50.34 43.81
CA PHE A 10 3.21 -50.25 45.26
C PHE A 10 2.75 -51.52 45.98
N ILE A 11 1.52 -51.98 45.70
CA ILE A 11 0.97 -53.20 46.30
C ILE A 11 1.82 -54.40 45.93
N SER A 12 2.21 -54.52 44.67
CA SER A 12 3.03 -55.63 44.16
C SER A 12 4.39 -55.70 44.84
N ALA A 13 5.05 -54.55 44.99
CA ALA A 13 6.34 -54.46 45.64
C ALA A 13 6.26 -54.75 47.15
N LEU A 14 5.17 -54.33 47.81
CA LEU A 14 4.93 -54.63 49.22
C LEU A 14 4.69 -56.13 49.44
N VAL A 15 3.87 -56.77 48.60
CA VAL A 15 3.61 -58.22 48.66
C VAL A 15 4.90 -59.00 48.40
N ALA A 16 5.66 -58.64 47.35
CA ALA A 16 6.95 -59.27 47.06
C ALA A 16 7.94 -59.11 48.22
N PHE A 17 7.99 -57.94 48.86
CA PHE A 17 8.83 -57.71 50.04
C PHE A 17 8.46 -58.65 51.19
N LEU A 18 7.17 -58.77 51.52
CA LEU A 18 6.68 -59.65 52.59
C LEU A 18 7.00 -61.13 52.31
N ILE A 19 6.85 -61.57 51.06
CA ILE A 19 7.18 -62.94 50.65
C ILE A 19 8.68 -63.21 50.80
N LEU A 20 9.51 -62.32 50.26
CA LEU A 20 10.96 -62.48 50.27
C LEU A 20 11.53 -62.43 51.69
N ILE A 21 10.96 -61.59 52.58
CA ILE A 21 11.44 -61.50 53.97
C ILE A 21 11.02 -62.72 54.79
N SER A 22 9.79 -63.20 54.61
CA SER A 22 9.34 -64.44 55.22
C SER A 22 10.19 -65.62 54.77
N TYR A 23 10.48 -65.71 53.47
CA TYR A 23 11.38 -66.72 52.92
C TYR A 23 12.79 -66.62 53.53
N ALA A 24 13.39 -65.42 53.56
CA ALA A 24 14.74 -65.24 54.11
C ALA A 24 14.83 -65.67 55.58
N ILE A 25 13.81 -65.37 56.39
CA ILE A 25 13.75 -65.76 57.81
C ILE A 25 13.57 -67.27 57.96
N ILE A 26 12.63 -67.87 57.22
CA ILE A 26 12.31 -69.30 57.34
C ILE A 26 13.50 -70.14 56.89
N PHE A 27 14.12 -69.81 55.76
CA PHE A 27 15.16 -70.63 55.14
C PHE A 27 16.59 -70.20 55.47
N ARG A 28 16.78 -69.07 56.16
CA ARG A 28 18.10 -68.45 56.45
C ARG A 28 18.94 -68.23 55.20
N ASP A 29 18.28 -67.87 54.11
CA ASP A 29 18.87 -67.74 52.79
C ASP A 29 19.32 -66.29 52.53
N LEU A 30 20.64 -66.08 52.55
CA LEU A 30 21.26 -64.78 52.27
C LEU A 30 21.07 -64.32 50.81
N TYR A 31 20.75 -65.23 49.88
CA TYR A 31 20.50 -64.88 48.47
C TYR A 31 19.15 -64.17 48.25
N ALA A 32 18.31 -64.07 49.28
CA ALA A 32 17.08 -63.27 49.27
C ALA A 32 17.31 -61.76 49.50
N VAL A 33 18.48 -61.37 50.01
CA VAL A 33 18.81 -59.96 50.34
C VAL A 33 18.75 -59.03 49.11
N PRO A 34 19.33 -59.38 47.94
CA PRO A 34 19.20 -58.54 46.75
C PRO A 34 17.74 -58.37 46.30
N GLY A 35 16.92 -59.41 46.46
CA GLY A 35 15.49 -59.36 46.18
C GLY A 35 14.73 -58.39 47.10
N LEU A 36 15.05 -58.38 48.40
CA LEU A 36 14.49 -57.41 49.36
C LEU A 36 14.84 -55.96 49.00
N VAL A 37 16.09 -55.71 48.61
CA VAL A 37 16.53 -54.39 48.14
C VAL A 37 15.74 -53.99 46.88
N SER A 38 15.57 -54.92 45.94
CA SER A 38 14.80 -54.69 44.71
C SER A 38 13.34 -54.33 45.00
N ALA A 39 12.69 -55.02 45.95
CA ALA A 39 11.33 -54.72 46.39
C ALA A 39 11.22 -53.32 47.02
N VAL A 40 12.14 -52.94 47.90
CA VAL A 40 12.14 -51.61 48.54
C VAL A 40 12.34 -50.49 47.51
N ILE A 41 13.25 -50.64 46.56
CA ILE A 41 13.47 -49.62 45.53
C ILE A 41 12.26 -49.59 44.56
N SER A 42 11.59 -50.72 44.32
CA SER A 42 10.35 -50.76 43.53
C SER A 42 9.18 -50.05 44.21
N ILE A 43 9.08 -50.10 45.55
CA ILE A 43 8.16 -49.24 46.32
C ILE A 43 8.47 -47.77 46.03
N LYS A 44 9.75 -47.37 46.05
CA LYS A 44 10.16 -46.00 45.71
C LYS A 44 9.80 -45.62 44.26
N SER A 45 9.89 -46.57 43.34
CA SER A 45 9.49 -46.40 41.93
C SER A 45 7.98 -46.23 41.75
N ALA A 46 7.16 -46.75 42.66
CA ALA A 46 5.72 -46.52 42.66
C ALA A 46 5.33 -45.08 42.99
N TYR A 47 6.20 -44.35 43.69
CA TYR A 47 6.04 -42.92 43.98
C TYR A 47 6.65 -42.04 42.91
N ASN A 48 7.77 -42.45 42.31
CA ASN A 48 8.45 -41.65 41.29
C ASN A 48 9.01 -42.55 40.18
N ARG A 49 8.46 -42.38 38.97
CA ARG A 49 8.81 -43.19 37.80
C ARG A 49 10.30 -43.11 37.43
N LYS A 50 11.03 -42.04 37.79
CA LYS A 50 12.46 -41.90 37.50
C LYS A 50 13.30 -43.10 37.98
N PHE A 51 12.86 -43.76 39.05
CA PHE A 51 13.53 -44.95 39.57
C PHE A 51 13.23 -46.22 38.76
N SER A 52 12.18 -46.24 37.93
CA SER A 52 11.68 -47.43 37.21
C SER A 52 12.73 -48.09 36.32
N LYS A 53 13.62 -47.30 35.71
CA LYS A 53 14.71 -47.85 34.86
C LYS A 53 15.72 -48.62 35.70
N TYR A 54 16.10 -48.05 36.85
CA TYR A 54 17.06 -48.67 37.76
C TYR A 54 16.44 -49.89 38.46
N THR A 55 15.17 -49.80 38.86
CA THR A 55 14.46 -50.93 39.48
C THR A 55 14.15 -52.04 38.48
N LEU A 56 13.84 -51.73 37.22
CA LEU A 56 13.67 -52.74 36.17
C LEU A 56 14.95 -53.56 36.01
N PHE A 57 16.10 -52.88 35.87
CA PHE A 57 17.38 -53.56 35.72
C PHE A 57 17.76 -54.34 36.99
N LEU A 58 17.56 -53.73 38.16
CA LEU A 58 17.86 -54.38 39.43
C LEU A 58 16.97 -55.60 39.65
N SER A 59 15.66 -55.51 39.46
CA SER A 59 14.73 -56.65 39.59
C SER A 59 15.02 -57.76 38.59
N ALA A 60 15.36 -57.42 37.34
CA ALA A 60 15.79 -58.41 36.35
C ALA A 60 17.07 -59.14 36.80
N ILE A 61 18.10 -58.42 37.23
CA ILE A 61 19.35 -59.03 37.69
C ILE A 61 19.15 -59.84 38.98
N THR A 62 18.42 -59.31 39.95
CA THR A 62 18.19 -60.03 41.21
C THR A 62 17.35 -61.27 40.98
N SER A 63 16.42 -61.26 40.02
CA SER A 63 15.69 -62.47 39.64
C SER A 63 16.60 -63.59 39.11
N VAL A 64 17.68 -63.24 38.41
CA VAL A 64 18.67 -64.20 37.88
C VAL A 64 19.69 -64.63 38.95
N ILE A 65 20.20 -63.67 39.74
CA ILE A 65 21.21 -63.93 40.77
C ILE A 65 20.65 -64.74 41.93
N SER A 66 19.42 -64.44 42.37
CA SER A 66 18.83 -65.13 43.50
C SER A 66 18.69 -66.63 43.20
N PHE A 67 18.42 -67.05 41.95
CA PHE A 67 18.36 -68.47 41.57
C PHE A 67 18.74 -68.72 40.08
N PRO A 68 20.00 -69.07 39.76
CA PRO A 68 20.43 -69.45 38.41
C PRO A 68 20.01 -70.89 38.10
N SER A 69 18.71 -71.11 37.89
CA SER A 69 18.11 -72.42 37.63
C SER A 69 17.52 -72.49 36.22
N PRO A 70 17.53 -73.66 35.54
CA PRO A 70 16.79 -73.85 34.28
C PRO A 70 15.28 -73.55 34.43
N PHE A 71 14.75 -73.57 35.66
CA PHE A 71 13.37 -73.20 35.98
C PHE A 71 13.10 -71.68 35.92
N TYR A 72 14.13 -70.82 35.84
CA TYR A 72 13.98 -69.39 35.60
C TYR A 72 13.25 -69.10 34.28
N LEU A 73 13.53 -69.89 33.23
CA LEU A 73 12.82 -69.74 31.96
C LEU A 73 11.33 -70.05 32.12
N ILE A 74 10.98 -71.01 32.98
CA ILE A 74 9.59 -71.35 33.28
C ILE A 74 8.92 -70.23 34.07
N SER A 75 9.58 -69.62 35.07
CA SER A 75 9.02 -68.49 35.80
C SER A 75 8.80 -67.27 34.91
N VAL A 76 9.75 -66.98 34.00
CA VAL A 76 9.59 -65.95 32.97
C VAL A 76 8.41 -66.27 32.04
N LEU A 77 8.29 -67.51 31.55
CA LEU A 77 7.19 -67.92 30.68
C LEU A 77 5.84 -67.88 31.39
N VAL A 78 5.75 -68.30 32.65
CA VAL A 78 4.52 -68.21 33.47
C VAL A 78 4.12 -66.75 33.65
N VAL A 79 5.07 -65.87 33.97
CA VAL A 79 4.78 -64.45 34.13
C VAL A 79 4.38 -63.82 32.80
N ILE A 80 5.05 -64.12 31.68
CA ILE A 80 4.67 -63.61 30.36
C ILE A 80 3.29 -64.13 29.93
N TYR A 81 3.02 -65.43 30.09
CA TYR A 81 1.76 -66.08 29.74
C TYR A 81 0.58 -65.53 30.55
N VAL A 82 0.79 -65.27 31.85
CA VAL A 82 -0.23 -64.70 32.73
C VAL A 82 -0.39 -63.18 32.50
N PHE A 83 0.60 -62.47 31.95
CA PHE A 83 0.64 -61.00 31.94
C PHE A 83 0.99 -60.34 30.60
N TYR A 84 0.23 -60.64 29.53
CA TYR A 84 0.24 -59.72 28.40
C TYR A 84 -0.61 -58.46 28.65
N GLU A 85 -1.78 -58.50 29.32
CA GLU A 85 -2.60 -57.26 29.47
C GLU A 85 -3.56 -57.12 30.69
N TYR A 86 -3.73 -58.08 31.64
CA TYR A 86 -4.85 -57.98 32.62
C TYR A 86 -4.52 -58.05 34.13
N TYR A 87 -5.35 -57.33 34.91
CA TYR A 87 -5.30 -57.16 36.38
C TYR A 87 -5.45 -58.44 37.20
N ALA A 88 -6.08 -59.49 36.66
CA ALA A 88 -6.30 -60.76 37.36
C ALA A 88 -5.00 -61.49 37.73
N GLY A 89 -3.90 -61.23 37.02
CA GLY A 89 -2.64 -61.91 37.25
C GLY A 89 -2.01 -61.61 38.61
N THR A 90 -2.23 -60.42 39.20
CA THR A 90 -1.56 -60.01 40.45
C THR A 90 -2.05 -60.85 41.64
N LEU A 91 -3.37 -61.08 41.68
CA LEU A 91 -4.03 -61.94 42.65
C LEU A 91 -3.63 -63.40 42.45
N ILE A 92 -3.58 -63.87 41.20
CA ILE A 92 -3.22 -65.24 40.84
C ILE A 92 -1.76 -65.54 41.20
N ALA A 93 -0.83 -64.65 40.84
CA ALA A 93 0.58 -64.78 41.19
C ALA A 93 0.77 -64.81 42.71
N GLY A 94 0.14 -63.90 43.45
CA GLY A 94 0.18 -63.89 44.91
C GLY A 94 -0.40 -65.17 45.52
N MET A 95 -1.49 -65.71 44.98
CA MET A 95 -2.05 -67.00 45.44
C MET A 95 -1.10 -68.17 45.16
N ILE A 96 -0.49 -68.22 43.98
CA ILE A 96 0.52 -69.23 43.63
C ILE A 96 1.70 -69.15 44.60
N GLU A 97 2.19 -67.95 44.89
CA GLU A 97 3.31 -67.72 45.80
C GLU A 97 2.97 -68.14 47.24
N ILE A 98 1.78 -67.80 47.74
CA ILE A 98 1.31 -68.24 49.06
C ILE A 98 1.26 -69.77 49.13
N VAL A 99 0.69 -70.43 48.11
CA VAL A 99 0.64 -71.89 48.05
C VAL A 99 2.05 -72.49 48.05
N LEU A 100 2.97 -71.95 47.24
CA LEU A 100 4.35 -72.42 47.18
C LEU A 100 5.09 -72.25 48.52
N ILE A 101 4.84 -71.15 49.26
CA ILE A 101 5.39 -70.95 50.60
C ILE A 101 4.80 -71.97 51.59
N ILE A 102 3.48 -72.16 51.61
CA ILE A 102 2.82 -73.13 52.51
C ILE A 102 3.36 -74.53 52.25
N VAL A 103 3.45 -74.93 50.97
CA VAL A 103 4.04 -76.21 50.56
C VAL A 103 5.48 -76.30 51.06
N SER A 104 6.31 -75.27 50.83
CA SER A 104 7.72 -75.27 51.27
C SER A 104 7.87 -75.36 52.79
N VAL A 105 6.97 -74.74 53.57
CA VAL A 105 6.96 -74.84 55.04
C VAL A 105 6.54 -76.23 55.49
N LEU A 106 5.50 -76.82 54.89
CA LEU A 106 5.04 -78.17 55.20
C LEU A 106 6.15 -79.21 54.96
N TYR A 107 6.83 -79.12 53.81
CA TYR A 107 7.98 -79.97 53.50
C TYR A 107 9.13 -79.81 54.52
N LYS A 108 9.33 -78.61 55.07
CA LYS A 108 10.39 -78.36 56.06
C LYS A 108 10.05 -78.88 57.47
N VAL A 109 8.76 -78.92 57.84
CA VAL A 109 8.32 -79.28 59.19
C VAL A 109 8.06 -80.79 59.35
N ILE A 110 7.85 -81.53 58.25
CA ILE A 110 7.54 -82.96 58.27
C ILE A 110 8.76 -83.80 57.80
N PRO A 111 9.53 -84.44 58.70
CA PRO A 111 10.59 -85.38 58.32
C PRO A 111 10.00 -86.63 57.63
N PRO A 112 10.72 -87.29 56.69
CA PRO A 112 12.07 -87.02 56.21
C PRO A 112 12.10 -86.14 54.95
N PHE A 113 11.04 -85.40 54.65
CA PHE A 113 10.92 -84.69 53.38
C PHE A 113 11.84 -83.45 53.35
N THR A 114 12.47 -83.22 52.19
CA THR A 114 13.21 -81.98 51.89
C THR A 114 12.47 -81.23 50.80
N VAL A 115 12.49 -79.90 50.84
CA VAL A 115 11.85 -79.07 49.82
C VAL A 115 12.56 -79.30 48.48
N PRO A 116 11.86 -79.73 47.42
CA PRO A 116 12.48 -79.87 46.11
C PRO A 116 13.04 -78.53 45.62
N GLU A 117 14.24 -78.56 45.03
CA GLU A 117 14.98 -77.36 44.61
C GLU A 117 14.18 -76.48 43.61
N TYR A 118 13.35 -77.11 42.78
CA TYR A 118 12.47 -76.38 41.84
C TYR A 118 11.34 -75.61 42.55
N ILE A 119 10.79 -76.12 43.66
CA ILE A 119 9.77 -75.39 44.44
C ILE A 119 10.43 -74.19 45.11
N LEU A 120 11.62 -74.39 45.68
CA LEU A 120 12.40 -73.34 46.32
C LEU A 120 12.75 -72.21 45.33
N GLY A 121 13.17 -72.58 44.12
CA GLY A 121 13.46 -71.62 43.05
C GLY A 121 12.23 -70.86 42.54
N LEU A 122 11.05 -71.47 42.54
CA LEU A 122 9.81 -70.79 42.13
C LEU A 122 9.31 -69.79 43.19
N VAL A 123 9.42 -70.11 44.49
CA VAL A 123 9.00 -69.22 45.60
C VAL A 123 9.69 -67.85 45.55
N THR A 124 10.93 -67.80 45.07
CA THR A 124 11.77 -66.61 45.07
C THR A 124 11.86 -65.94 43.69
N SER A 125 11.89 -66.72 42.60
CA SER A 125 11.98 -66.17 41.24
C SER A 125 10.65 -65.60 40.73
N LEU A 126 9.50 -66.15 41.14
CA LEU A 126 8.18 -65.64 40.71
C LEU A 126 7.91 -64.21 41.21
N PRO A 127 8.07 -63.87 42.51
CA PRO A 127 7.84 -62.49 42.99
C PRO A 127 8.76 -61.48 42.31
N LEU A 128 10.02 -61.86 42.05
CA LEU A 128 11.02 -60.98 41.43
C LEU A 128 10.78 -60.80 39.92
N THR A 129 10.39 -61.86 39.22
CA THR A 129 10.03 -61.79 37.80
C THR A 129 8.76 -60.98 37.60
N TYR A 130 7.78 -61.16 38.49
CA TYR A 130 6.56 -60.37 38.53
C TYR A 130 6.86 -58.88 38.77
N LEU A 131 7.70 -58.58 39.76
CA LEU A 131 8.16 -57.23 40.04
C LEU A 131 8.94 -56.61 38.87
N THR A 132 9.68 -57.42 38.12
CA THR A 132 10.39 -57.00 36.89
C THR A 132 9.39 -56.54 35.83
N VAL A 133 8.31 -57.29 35.59
CA VAL A 133 7.25 -56.89 34.64
C VAL A 133 6.51 -55.65 35.10
N MET A 134 6.21 -55.54 36.40
CA MET A 134 5.57 -54.34 36.96
C MET A 134 6.45 -53.10 36.82
N ASN A 135 7.77 -53.22 37.04
CA ASN A 135 8.72 -52.13 36.80
C ASN A 135 8.87 -51.81 35.31
N LEU A 136 8.75 -52.79 34.41
CA LEU A 136 8.74 -52.54 32.95
C LEU A 136 7.50 -51.75 32.53
N ARG A 137 6.33 -52.10 33.06
CA ARG A 137 5.07 -51.37 32.83
C ARG A 137 5.17 -49.95 33.37
N ALA A 138 5.65 -49.78 34.60
CA ALA A 138 5.90 -48.49 35.22
C ALA A 138 6.93 -47.66 34.42
N TYR A 139 8.00 -48.28 33.93
CA TYR A 139 8.96 -47.66 33.03
C TYR A 139 8.31 -47.18 31.72
N LYS A 140 7.30 -47.88 31.19
CA LYS A 140 6.51 -47.41 30.05
C LYS A 140 5.43 -46.37 30.40
N GLY A 141 5.29 -45.99 31.67
CA GLY A 141 4.25 -45.09 32.15
C GLY A 141 2.87 -45.75 32.34
N LYS A 142 2.74 -47.06 32.10
CA LYS A 142 1.49 -47.78 32.34
C LYS A 142 1.16 -47.77 33.83
N ASP A 143 -0.13 -47.65 34.13
CA ASP A 143 -0.70 -47.63 35.49
C ASP A 143 -0.35 -46.38 36.32
N PHE A 144 0.31 -45.39 35.72
CA PHE A 144 0.31 -44.00 36.18
C PHE A 144 -0.77 -43.21 35.44
N THR A 145 -1.28 -42.15 36.06
CA THR A 145 -2.32 -41.28 35.45
C THR A 145 -1.96 -39.81 35.44
N ILE A 146 -0.84 -39.41 36.06
CA ILE A 146 -0.45 -38.02 36.29
C ILE A 146 0.94 -37.79 35.72
N VAL A 147 1.12 -36.64 35.06
CA VAL A 147 2.44 -36.06 34.79
C VAL A 147 2.63 -34.84 35.69
N THR A 148 3.78 -34.73 36.32
CA THR A 148 4.11 -33.63 37.24
C THR A 148 5.14 -32.71 36.61
N PHE A 149 4.84 -31.41 36.59
CA PHE A 149 5.79 -30.37 36.20
C PHE A 149 6.08 -29.46 37.40
N ARG A 150 7.35 -29.14 37.62
CA ARG A 150 7.77 -28.21 38.68
C ARG A 150 8.60 -27.08 38.11
N ALA A 151 8.15 -25.85 38.33
CA ALA A 151 8.90 -24.64 38.06
C ALA A 151 9.78 -24.26 39.25
N LYS A 152 11.06 -23.97 38.99
CA LYS A 152 12.01 -23.40 39.94
C LYS A 152 12.57 -22.09 39.41
N GLY A 153 12.85 -21.14 40.30
CA GLY A 153 13.43 -19.84 39.92
C GLY A 153 12.41 -18.77 39.50
N LEU A 154 11.10 -19.06 39.61
CA LEU A 154 10.05 -18.06 39.47
C LEU A 154 9.73 -17.39 40.82
N PRO A 155 9.40 -16.09 40.85
CA PRO A 155 8.83 -15.42 42.01
C PRO A 155 7.55 -16.10 42.49
N LYS A 156 7.30 -16.08 43.80
CA LYS A 156 6.12 -16.71 44.38
C LYS A 156 4.84 -16.07 43.84
N GLY A 157 3.97 -16.88 43.24
CA GLY A 157 2.68 -16.44 42.70
C GLY A 157 2.74 -15.95 41.26
N LEU A 158 3.92 -15.84 40.64
CA LEU A 158 4.03 -15.47 39.23
C LEU A 158 3.40 -16.57 38.36
N PRO A 159 2.38 -16.27 37.53
CA PRO A 159 1.75 -17.27 36.68
C PRO A 159 2.70 -17.80 35.62
N TRP A 160 2.62 -19.10 35.36
CA TRP A 160 3.25 -19.81 34.26
C TRP A 160 2.28 -20.87 33.73
N PHE A 161 2.65 -21.61 32.68
CA PHE A 161 1.78 -22.63 32.11
C PHE A 161 2.57 -23.80 31.55
N ILE A 162 1.88 -24.91 31.37
CA ILE A 162 2.33 -26.03 30.54
C ILE A 162 1.32 -26.20 29.40
N ASP A 163 1.80 -26.19 28.17
CA ASP A 163 1.08 -26.73 27.03
C ASP A 163 1.40 -28.21 26.92
N LEU A 164 0.41 -29.08 27.09
CA LEU A 164 0.54 -30.52 26.90
C LEU A 164 -0.41 -30.98 25.78
N ASN A 165 0.16 -31.42 24.66
CA ASN A 165 -0.57 -31.80 23.44
C ASN A 165 -1.54 -30.72 22.90
N GLY A 166 -1.17 -29.44 23.00
CA GLY A 166 -1.99 -28.30 22.56
C GLY A 166 -2.95 -27.77 23.63
N ASN A 167 -3.02 -28.41 24.80
CA ASN A 167 -3.85 -27.95 25.91
C ASN A 167 -3.01 -27.08 26.86
N VAL A 168 -3.27 -25.78 26.86
CA VAL A 168 -2.60 -24.80 27.73
C VAL A 168 -3.21 -24.82 29.12
N ILE A 169 -2.41 -25.18 30.12
CA ILE A 169 -2.82 -25.32 31.51
C ILE A 169 -2.05 -24.29 32.35
N PRO A 170 -2.68 -23.16 32.72
CA PRO A 170 -2.04 -22.13 33.54
C PRO A 170 -2.01 -22.51 35.02
N THR A 171 -0.99 -22.05 35.74
CA THR A 171 -0.86 -22.18 37.19
C THR A 171 0.04 -21.09 37.78
N SER A 172 -0.16 -20.77 39.05
CA SER A 172 0.77 -19.93 39.85
C SER A 172 1.50 -20.75 40.91
N ASP A 173 1.17 -22.04 41.04
CA ASP A 173 1.82 -22.95 41.96
C ASP A 173 3.19 -23.38 41.41
N PRO A 174 4.18 -23.61 42.28
CA PRO A 174 5.49 -24.08 41.84
C PRO A 174 5.46 -25.48 41.22
N GLU A 175 4.41 -26.26 41.47
CA GLU A 175 4.24 -27.62 40.95
C GLU A 175 2.80 -27.83 40.48
N ILE A 176 2.63 -28.52 39.35
CA ILE A 176 1.34 -28.87 38.79
C ILE A 176 1.29 -30.35 38.43
N ASN A 177 0.16 -30.99 38.77
CA ASN A 177 -0.14 -32.38 38.48
C ASN A 177 -1.24 -32.44 37.42
N ILE A 178 -0.91 -32.96 36.23
CA ILE A 178 -1.81 -33.00 35.08
C ILE A 178 -2.20 -34.46 34.83
N ILE A 179 -3.51 -34.74 34.80
CA ILE A 179 -4.01 -36.07 34.45
C ILE A 179 -3.82 -36.29 32.94
N SER A 180 -2.87 -37.13 32.54
CA SER A 180 -2.54 -37.40 31.15
C SER A 180 -1.71 -38.68 31.00
N GLU A 181 -1.86 -39.38 29.87
CA GLU A 181 -1.02 -40.53 29.49
C GLU A 181 0.38 -40.12 29.02
N GLY A 182 0.57 -38.83 28.70
CA GLY A 182 1.82 -38.30 28.16
C GLY A 182 1.62 -37.46 26.90
N GLY A 183 2.72 -37.01 26.32
CA GLY A 183 2.70 -36.18 25.13
C GLY A 183 3.90 -35.26 24.97
N SER A 184 3.84 -34.44 23.92
CA SER A 184 4.76 -33.31 23.77
C SER A 184 4.31 -32.17 24.66
N TRP A 185 5.26 -31.58 25.38
CA TRP A 185 5.00 -30.43 26.24
C TRP A 185 5.85 -29.23 25.86
N VAL A 186 5.31 -28.03 26.09
CA VAL A 186 6.00 -26.75 25.92
C VAL A 186 5.64 -25.82 27.09
N THR A 187 6.61 -25.03 27.55
CA THR A 187 6.42 -23.85 28.39
C THR A 187 7.16 -22.68 27.75
N CYS A 188 6.72 -21.46 28.02
CA CYS A 188 7.36 -20.26 27.46
C CYS A 188 7.96 -19.37 28.55
N PRO A 189 8.82 -18.40 28.16
CA PRO A 189 9.26 -17.35 29.07
C PRO A 189 8.07 -16.61 29.69
N VAL A 190 8.21 -16.18 30.93
CA VAL A 190 7.20 -15.38 31.63
C VAL A 190 7.78 -14.02 32.00
N LYS A 191 6.93 -12.99 32.02
CA LYS A 191 7.33 -11.61 32.32
C LYS A 191 6.74 -11.18 33.66
N ASP A 192 7.58 -10.60 34.50
CA ASP A 192 7.16 -9.92 35.72
C ASP A 192 7.73 -8.50 35.73
N SER A 193 6.85 -7.50 35.62
CA SER A 193 7.21 -6.08 35.62
C SER A 193 8.33 -5.75 34.60
N ASN A 194 9.58 -5.61 35.07
CA ASN A 194 10.76 -5.27 34.27
C ASN A 194 11.73 -6.44 34.02
N SER A 195 11.39 -7.66 34.43
CA SER A 195 12.26 -8.83 34.26
C SER A 195 11.56 -9.95 33.50
N PHE A 196 12.35 -10.68 32.70
CA PHE A 196 11.90 -11.90 32.06
C PHE A 196 12.51 -13.11 32.76
N TYR A 197 11.73 -14.18 32.84
CA TYR A 197 12.16 -15.47 33.38
C TYR A 197 12.11 -16.50 32.26
N VAL A 198 13.28 -16.99 31.86
CA VAL A 198 13.45 -17.91 30.74
C VAL A 198 13.70 -19.34 31.20
N PRO A 199 12.92 -20.32 30.71
CA PRO A 199 13.11 -21.72 31.06
C PRO A 199 14.37 -22.30 30.39
N THR A 200 15.22 -22.99 31.14
CA THR A 200 16.42 -23.67 30.61
C THR A 200 16.08 -24.81 29.67
N ASN A 201 14.91 -25.42 29.86
CA ASN A 201 14.33 -26.49 29.07
C ASN A 201 12.86 -26.15 28.91
N TYR A 202 12.45 -25.85 27.68
CA TYR A 202 11.15 -25.25 27.42
C TYR A 202 10.23 -26.18 26.63
N LYS A 203 10.75 -27.27 26.06
CA LYS A 203 9.98 -28.29 25.36
C LYS A 203 10.54 -29.68 25.61
N GLY A 204 9.70 -30.69 25.44
CA GLY A 204 10.11 -32.09 25.51
C GLY A 204 8.95 -33.05 25.30
N SER A 205 9.15 -34.31 25.68
CA SER A 205 8.11 -35.34 25.69
C SER A 205 8.09 -36.02 27.05
N VAL A 206 6.89 -36.38 27.49
CA VAL A 206 6.61 -37.02 28.79
C VAL A 206 5.67 -38.19 28.60
N VAL A 207 5.71 -39.14 29.51
CA VAL A 207 4.67 -40.16 29.68
C VAL A 207 4.12 -40.10 31.10
N ALA A 208 2.96 -40.70 31.34
CA ALA A 208 2.38 -40.77 32.67
C ALA A 208 3.39 -41.27 33.72
N GLY A 209 3.40 -40.61 34.88
CA GLY A 209 4.35 -40.83 35.98
C GLY A 209 5.62 -39.99 35.91
N ASP A 210 5.83 -39.23 34.83
CA ASP A 210 6.99 -38.35 34.72
C ASP A 210 6.96 -37.16 35.67
N TYR A 211 8.16 -36.80 36.12
CA TYR A 211 8.43 -35.61 36.92
C TYR A 211 9.45 -34.73 36.19
N VAL A 212 8.99 -33.60 35.67
CA VAL A 212 9.82 -32.66 34.91
C VAL A 212 10.10 -31.43 35.75
N GLU A 213 11.38 -31.19 36.02
CA GLU A 213 11.83 -29.95 36.65
C GLU A 213 12.24 -28.94 35.55
N ILE A 214 11.70 -27.73 35.65
CA ILE A 214 11.95 -26.63 34.72
C ILE A 214 12.57 -25.49 35.52
N ASN A 215 13.82 -25.19 35.24
CA ASN A 215 14.53 -24.08 35.89
C ASN A 215 14.37 -22.81 35.06
N PHE A 216 13.84 -21.76 35.66
CA PHE A 216 13.72 -20.44 35.07
C PHE A 216 14.88 -19.57 35.53
N LYS A 217 15.54 -18.88 34.59
CA LYS A 217 16.59 -17.90 34.85
C LYS A 217 16.07 -16.50 34.59
N GLN A 218 16.35 -15.58 35.50
CA GLN A 218 16.01 -14.18 35.32
C GLN A 218 16.96 -13.51 34.32
N THR A 219 16.42 -12.69 33.42
CA THR A 219 17.17 -11.85 32.50
C THR A 219 16.49 -10.49 32.33
N GLN A 220 17.31 -9.47 32.04
CA GLN A 220 16.86 -8.13 31.66
C GLN A 220 17.04 -7.86 30.17
N ASP A 221 17.56 -8.83 29.41
CA ASP A 221 17.64 -8.73 27.95
C ASP A 221 16.23 -8.54 27.37
N SER A 222 16.13 -7.76 26.30
CA SER A 222 14.88 -7.51 25.57
C SER A 222 14.66 -8.53 24.45
N ASP A 223 15.71 -9.17 23.93
CA ASP A 223 15.64 -10.18 22.85
C ASP A 223 15.47 -11.61 23.39
N VAL A 224 14.60 -11.75 24.40
CA VAL A 224 14.39 -12.97 25.18
C VAL A 224 13.84 -14.14 24.36
N LEU A 225 13.19 -13.83 23.23
CA LEU A 225 12.44 -14.79 22.43
C LEU A 225 13.32 -15.54 21.42
N LYS A 226 14.58 -15.13 21.25
CA LYS A 226 15.51 -15.76 20.33
C LYS A 226 15.83 -17.19 20.79
N GLY A 227 15.29 -18.16 20.06
CA GLY A 227 15.40 -19.60 20.38
C GLY A 227 14.16 -20.24 21.01
N TYR A 228 13.06 -19.49 21.19
CA TYR A 228 11.75 -20.00 21.66
C TYR A 228 10.69 -19.88 20.55
N GLU A 229 10.91 -20.55 19.41
CA GLU A 229 10.06 -20.41 18.22
C GLU A 229 8.60 -20.79 18.51
N GLU A 230 8.39 -21.86 19.29
CA GLU A 230 7.08 -22.33 19.75
C GLU A 230 6.37 -21.39 20.73
N CYS A 231 6.99 -20.27 21.10
CA CYS A 231 6.45 -19.24 21.99
C CYS A 231 6.15 -17.92 21.27
N THR A 232 6.25 -17.91 19.94
CA THR A 232 6.07 -16.72 19.13
C THR A 232 5.13 -16.97 17.95
N VAL A 233 4.61 -15.89 17.39
CA VAL A 233 4.03 -15.91 16.04
C VAL A 233 4.86 -14.97 15.18
N SER A 234 5.31 -15.46 14.03
CA SER A 234 6.07 -14.66 13.09
C SER A 234 5.19 -14.23 11.92
N PHE A 235 5.05 -12.93 11.69
CA PHE A 235 4.40 -12.38 10.51
C PHE A 235 5.45 -11.99 9.47
N ILE A 236 5.25 -12.40 8.23
CA ILE A 236 6.13 -12.12 7.10
C ILE A 236 5.32 -11.40 6.02
N PRO A 237 5.70 -10.19 5.61
CA PRO A 237 5.02 -9.52 4.52
C PRO A 237 5.52 -10.07 3.18
N LEU A 238 4.58 -10.36 2.28
CA LEU A 238 4.85 -10.85 0.93
C LEU A 238 4.42 -9.78 -0.08
N ASN A 239 5.16 -9.63 -1.18
CA ASN A 239 4.90 -8.67 -2.26
C ASN A 239 4.96 -7.18 -1.85
N ILE A 240 5.76 -6.84 -0.84
CA ILE A 240 6.18 -5.46 -0.55
C ILE A 240 7.70 -5.32 -0.64
N PRO A 241 8.25 -4.14 -0.99
CA PRO A 241 9.69 -3.87 -0.92
C PRO A 241 10.27 -4.16 0.48
N LYS A 242 11.47 -4.77 0.53
CA LYS A 242 12.09 -5.27 1.78
C LYS A 242 12.50 -4.16 2.75
N GLU A 243 12.63 -2.94 2.25
CA GLU A 243 13.05 -1.76 3.01
C GLU A 243 11.90 -1.14 3.80
N LEU A 244 10.65 -1.46 3.44
CA LEU A 244 9.45 -0.89 4.04
C LEU A 244 9.06 -1.60 5.33
N GLU A 245 8.62 -0.79 6.29
CA GLU A 245 8.03 -1.29 7.53
C GLU A 245 6.55 -1.59 7.33
N PHE A 246 6.10 -2.70 7.90
CA PHE A 246 4.69 -3.01 8.06
C PHE A 246 4.39 -3.23 9.55
N SER A 247 3.14 -3.02 9.91
CA SER A 247 2.69 -3.15 11.30
C SER A 247 1.56 -4.15 11.42
N VAL A 248 1.66 -5.02 12.42
CA VAL A 248 0.63 -5.98 12.81
C VAL A 248 0.19 -5.66 14.23
N THR A 249 -1.13 -5.56 14.43
CA THR A 249 -1.74 -5.42 15.74
C THR A 249 -2.18 -6.80 16.22
N VAL A 250 -1.67 -7.25 17.36
CA VAL A 250 -2.01 -8.55 17.96
C VAL A 250 -2.59 -8.31 19.36
N ASN A 251 -3.83 -8.79 19.59
CA ASN A 251 -4.57 -8.58 20.83
C ASN A 251 -4.56 -7.11 21.32
N GLY A 252 -4.59 -6.14 20.40
CA GLY A 252 -4.60 -4.70 20.67
C GLY A 252 -3.22 -4.03 20.77
N ASN A 253 -2.11 -4.79 20.77
CA ASN A 253 -0.76 -4.24 20.79
C ASN A 253 -0.16 -4.19 19.39
N LYS A 254 0.43 -3.05 19.01
CA LYS A 254 1.02 -2.84 17.68
C LYS A 254 2.50 -3.24 17.66
N TYR A 255 2.89 -4.04 16.69
CA TYR A 255 4.25 -4.50 16.44
C TYR A 255 4.67 -4.13 15.01
N THR A 256 5.87 -3.58 14.84
CA THR A 256 6.36 -3.06 13.55
C THR A 256 7.70 -3.70 13.19
N GLY A 257 7.92 -3.96 11.91
CA GLY A 257 9.17 -4.51 11.39
C GLY A 257 9.22 -4.50 9.87
N LYS A 258 10.38 -4.81 9.29
CA LYS A 258 10.60 -4.77 7.83
C LYS A 258 10.33 -6.11 7.16
N SER A 259 11.19 -7.10 7.42
CA SER A 259 11.10 -8.41 6.77
C SER A 259 10.35 -9.46 7.59
N ARG A 260 10.24 -9.24 8.91
CA ARG A 260 9.58 -10.15 9.85
C ARG A 260 9.19 -9.37 11.10
N VAL A 261 7.99 -9.64 11.61
CA VAL A 261 7.53 -9.19 12.93
C VAL A 261 7.34 -10.42 13.79
N ILE A 262 8.06 -10.50 14.92
CA ILE A 262 7.98 -11.61 15.87
C ILE A 262 7.18 -11.12 17.08
N VAL A 263 6.06 -11.78 17.34
CA VAL A 263 5.15 -11.42 18.43
C VAL A 263 5.22 -12.51 19.52
N PRO A 264 5.51 -12.16 20.78
CA PRO A 264 5.44 -13.13 21.87
C PRO A 264 4.02 -13.58 22.12
N VAL A 265 3.82 -14.88 22.30
CA VAL A 265 2.54 -15.47 22.70
C VAL A 265 2.81 -16.40 23.88
N PHE A 266 2.59 -15.89 25.09
CA PHE A 266 2.92 -16.61 26.30
C PHE A 266 1.79 -17.57 26.70
N ASP A 267 0.63 -17.07 27.06
CA ASP A 267 -0.42 -17.82 27.77
C ASP A 267 -1.57 -18.34 26.90
N GLN A 268 -1.53 -18.12 25.58
CA GLN A 268 -2.64 -18.48 24.68
C GLN A 268 -2.22 -19.43 23.56
N PRO A 269 -3.10 -20.38 23.15
CA PRO A 269 -2.83 -21.29 22.04
C PRO A 269 -2.91 -20.60 20.67
N PHE A 270 -3.65 -19.48 20.57
CA PHE A 270 -3.76 -18.68 19.36
C PHE A 270 -3.89 -17.19 19.70
N VAL A 271 -3.63 -16.34 18.72
CA VAL A 271 -3.83 -14.89 18.81
C VAL A 271 -4.68 -14.37 17.67
N LYS A 272 -5.41 -13.29 17.91
CA LYS A 272 -6.08 -12.52 16.85
C LYS A 272 -5.15 -11.42 16.38
N TRP A 273 -5.05 -11.26 15.07
CA TRP A 273 -4.18 -10.27 14.46
C TRP A 273 -4.91 -9.45 13.39
N GLU A 274 -4.49 -8.21 13.24
CA GLU A 274 -4.92 -7.26 12.21
C GLU A 274 -3.68 -6.60 11.60
N VAL A 275 -3.74 -6.25 10.33
CA VAL A 275 -2.61 -5.64 9.60
C VAL A 275 -3.09 -4.40 8.84
N GLU A 276 -2.28 -3.34 8.93
CA GLU A 276 -2.56 -2.09 8.24
C GLU A 276 -1.98 -2.11 6.82
N LYS A 277 -2.53 -1.25 5.95
CA LYS A 277 -1.97 -0.98 4.62
C LYS A 277 -0.62 -0.28 4.75
N VAL A 278 0.30 -0.53 3.82
CA VAL A 278 1.62 0.12 3.77
C VAL A 278 1.65 1.12 2.62
N SER A 279 2.12 2.34 2.86
CA SER A 279 2.23 3.39 1.82
C SER A 279 3.68 3.71 1.49
N PHE A 280 4.01 3.76 0.20
CA PHE A 280 5.32 4.22 -0.28
C PHE A 280 5.15 5.07 -1.53
N GLY A 281 5.44 6.37 -1.41
CA GLY A 281 5.15 7.34 -2.47
C GLY A 281 3.66 7.34 -2.84
N ASP A 282 3.37 7.20 -4.14
CA ASP A 282 2.00 7.13 -4.68
C ASP A 282 1.42 5.70 -4.73
N VAL A 283 2.11 4.70 -4.17
CA VAL A 283 1.66 3.29 -4.14
C VAL A 283 1.22 2.91 -2.71
N ILE A 284 -0.02 2.46 -2.55
CA ILE A 284 -0.51 1.78 -1.35
C ILE A 284 -0.49 0.28 -1.61
N PHE A 285 0.20 -0.45 -0.75
CA PHE A 285 0.14 -1.90 -0.66
C PHE A 285 -0.99 -2.27 0.29
N GLU A 286 -2.10 -2.80 -0.24
CA GLU A 286 -3.23 -3.28 0.56
C GLU A 286 -3.08 -4.76 0.88
N PRO A 287 -3.24 -5.20 2.15
CA PRO A 287 -3.20 -6.60 2.50
C PRO A 287 -4.45 -7.32 1.95
N LYS A 288 -4.26 -8.47 1.30
CA LYS A 288 -5.36 -9.33 0.84
C LYS A 288 -6.22 -9.82 2.01
N GLN A 289 -5.56 -10.10 3.14
CA GLN A 289 -6.20 -10.47 4.39
C GLN A 289 -5.88 -9.42 5.46
N LYS A 290 -6.90 -8.67 5.87
CA LYS A 290 -6.76 -7.59 6.87
C LYS A 290 -6.68 -8.10 8.31
N SER A 291 -7.22 -9.28 8.58
CA SER A 291 -7.24 -9.88 9.91
C SER A 291 -7.37 -11.40 9.88
N GLY A 292 -7.01 -12.04 10.97
CA GLY A 292 -7.08 -13.49 11.11
C GLY A 292 -6.78 -14.00 12.51
N THR A 293 -6.64 -15.31 12.61
CA THR A 293 -6.11 -15.98 13.80
C THR A 293 -4.84 -16.72 13.44
N ALA A 294 -3.89 -16.78 14.38
CA ALA A 294 -2.63 -17.47 14.21
C ALA A 294 -2.37 -18.37 15.41
N LEU A 295 -2.01 -19.62 15.15
CA LEU A 295 -1.60 -20.56 16.20
C LEU A 295 -0.23 -20.17 16.72
N ARG A 296 -0.01 -20.32 18.02
CA ARG A 296 1.30 -20.13 18.63
C ARG A 296 2.34 -21.07 17.97
N GLY A 297 3.52 -20.54 17.66
CA GLY A 297 4.59 -21.24 16.92
C GLY A 297 4.47 -21.16 15.39
N SER A 298 3.42 -20.55 14.85
CA SER A 298 3.21 -20.45 13.39
C SER A 298 3.93 -19.28 12.74
N VAL A 299 4.14 -19.41 11.43
CA VAL A 299 4.61 -18.34 10.54
C VAL A 299 3.45 -17.97 9.61
N VAL A 300 3.03 -16.71 9.65
CA VAL A 300 1.93 -16.19 8.84
C VAL A 300 2.50 -15.30 7.73
N GLY A 301 2.30 -15.73 6.48
CA GLY A 301 2.59 -14.91 5.30
C GLY A 301 1.41 -14.00 4.98
N ILE A 302 1.63 -12.68 4.95
CA ILE A 302 0.61 -11.69 4.59
C ILE A 302 0.93 -11.18 3.19
N GLU A 303 0.10 -11.56 2.22
CA GLU A 303 0.20 -11.04 0.86
C GLU A 303 -0.37 -9.63 0.76
N PHE A 304 0.41 -8.72 0.17
CA PHE A 304 -0.03 -7.39 -0.18
C PHE A 304 -0.21 -7.24 -1.70
N GLU A 305 -1.19 -6.46 -2.10
CA GLU A 305 -1.41 -6.04 -3.48
C GLU A 305 -1.06 -4.56 -3.65
N PRO A 306 -0.18 -4.21 -4.60
CA PRO A 306 0.09 -2.82 -4.91
C PRO A 306 -1.12 -2.20 -5.61
N LYS A 307 -1.62 -1.10 -5.04
CA LYS A 307 -2.60 -0.20 -5.63
C LYS A 307 -1.98 1.18 -5.74
N ILE A 308 -1.92 1.72 -6.95
CA ILE A 308 -1.57 3.13 -7.11
C ILE A 308 -2.71 3.93 -6.50
N VAL A 309 -2.40 4.72 -5.48
CA VAL A 309 -3.34 5.75 -5.04
C VAL A 309 -3.43 6.70 -6.20
N LYS A 310 -4.54 6.63 -6.94
CA LYS A 310 -4.89 7.70 -7.86
C LYS A 310 -4.87 8.96 -7.00
N ARG A 311 -3.83 9.79 -7.14
CA ARG A 311 -3.92 11.20 -6.76
C ARG A 311 -5.27 11.64 -7.28
N ALA A 312 -6.08 12.27 -6.43
CA ALA A 312 -7.12 13.13 -6.95
C ALA A 312 -6.36 14.16 -7.78
N LEU A 313 -6.25 13.90 -9.09
CA LEU A 313 -5.60 14.78 -10.04
C LEU A 313 -6.50 16.00 -10.04
N ASP A 314 -5.98 17.11 -9.53
CA ASP A 314 -6.70 18.36 -9.55
C ASP A 314 -6.80 18.81 -11.01
N ILE A 315 -7.98 18.64 -11.61
CA ILE A 315 -8.27 19.05 -12.98
C ILE A 315 -7.94 20.52 -13.21
N LYS A 316 -7.89 21.35 -12.16
CA LYS A 316 -7.57 22.78 -12.24
C LYS A 316 -6.08 23.06 -12.41
N ASN A 317 -5.21 22.22 -11.84
CA ASN A 317 -3.76 22.44 -11.79
C ASN A 317 -3.01 21.19 -12.23
N TRP A 318 -3.25 20.83 -13.49
CA TRP A 318 -2.62 19.71 -14.15
C TRP A 318 -1.21 20.07 -14.64
N ASP A 319 -0.20 19.22 -14.40
CA ASP A 319 1.13 19.38 -15.01
C ASP A 319 1.06 18.91 -16.48
N PRO A 320 1.21 19.78 -17.49
CA PRO A 320 1.10 19.39 -18.89
C PRO A 320 2.13 18.33 -19.30
N LYS A 321 3.20 18.13 -18.52
CA LYS A 321 4.23 17.12 -18.77
C LYS A 321 3.72 15.69 -18.70
N VAL A 322 2.57 15.42 -18.06
CA VAL A 322 2.05 14.03 -18.02
C VAL A 322 1.74 13.50 -19.43
N TRP A 323 1.45 14.38 -20.38
CA TRP A 323 1.12 13.97 -21.75
C TRP A 323 2.39 13.74 -22.57
N VAL A 324 3.56 14.21 -22.13
CA VAL A 324 4.82 14.00 -22.84
C VAL A 324 5.16 12.50 -22.86
N GLY A 325 5.48 11.99 -24.05
CA GLY A 325 5.69 10.56 -24.30
C GLY A 325 4.40 9.76 -24.54
N THR A 326 3.22 10.39 -24.45
CA THR A 326 1.93 9.75 -24.75
C THR A 326 1.48 10.06 -26.19
N LYS A 327 0.43 9.38 -26.66
CA LYS A 327 -0.18 9.60 -27.96
C LYS A 327 -1.60 10.16 -27.79
N LEU A 328 -1.82 11.39 -28.24
CA LEU A 328 -3.12 12.06 -28.21
C LEU A 328 -3.66 12.22 -29.63
N TYR A 329 -4.86 11.71 -29.90
CA TYR A 329 -5.55 11.87 -31.19
C TYR A 329 -4.72 11.50 -32.43
N GLY A 330 -3.78 10.56 -32.28
CA GLY A 330 -2.87 10.14 -33.34
C GLY A 330 -1.54 10.88 -33.40
N TYR A 331 -1.32 11.90 -32.58
CA TYR A 331 -0.09 12.68 -32.46
C TYR A 331 0.74 12.22 -31.27
N ASN A 332 2.04 11.99 -31.48
CA ASN A 332 2.97 11.67 -30.40
C ASN A 332 3.37 12.97 -29.70
N VAL A 333 3.09 13.11 -28.42
CA VAL A 333 3.42 14.32 -27.68
C VAL A 333 4.90 14.29 -27.30
N VAL A 334 5.67 15.25 -27.79
CA VAL A 334 7.12 15.30 -27.63
C VAL A 334 7.57 16.33 -26.59
N ASP A 335 6.79 17.39 -26.37
CA ASP A 335 7.16 18.44 -25.41
C ASP A 335 5.94 19.28 -24.98
N THR A 336 6.11 20.09 -23.94
CA THR A 336 5.19 21.15 -23.54
C THR A 336 5.67 22.48 -24.11
N VAL A 337 4.77 23.26 -24.72
CA VAL A 337 5.12 24.57 -25.33
C VAL A 337 4.83 25.70 -24.36
N SER A 338 3.60 25.77 -23.86
CA SER A 338 3.17 26.82 -22.95
C SER A 338 1.96 26.40 -22.13
N GLU A 339 1.75 27.12 -21.03
CA GLU A 339 0.55 27.01 -20.21
C GLU A 339 -0.09 28.40 -20.09
N GLY A 340 -1.36 28.51 -20.48
CA GLY A 340 -2.16 29.71 -20.34
C GLY A 340 -3.23 29.58 -19.25
N GLY A 341 -4.00 30.64 -19.03
CA GLY A 341 -5.11 30.64 -18.06
C GLY A 341 -6.23 29.65 -18.40
N SER A 342 -6.52 29.45 -19.69
CA SER A 342 -7.63 28.62 -20.17
C SER A 342 -7.20 27.35 -20.92
N SER A 343 -5.90 27.13 -21.14
CA SER A 343 -5.42 26.00 -21.94
C SER A 343 -3.96 25.62 -21.66
N TYR A 344 -3.61 24.39 -22.00
CA TYR A 344 -2.24 23.89 -22.15
C TYR A 344 -1.91 23.77 -23.63
N VAL A 345 -0.68 24.10 -24.04
CA VAL A 345 -0.22 23.91 -25.42
C VAL A 345 0.93 22.91 -25.42
N LEU A 346 0.74 21.81 -26.13
CA LEU A 346 1.73 20.75 -26.27
C LEU A 346 2.29 20.72 -27.70
N LYS A 347 3.52 20.24 -27.83
CA LYS A 347 4.14 19.96 -29.13
C LYS A 347 3.89 18.49 -29.47
N GLY A 348 3.15 18.25 -30.54
CA GLY A 348 2.87 16.93 -31.09
C GLY A 348 3.66 16.66 -32.36
N GLU A 349 3.99 15.41 -32.62
CA GLU A 349 4.60 14.95 -33.86
C GLU A 349 3.71 13.89 -34.53
N LYS A 350 3.51 14.05 -35.84
CA LYS A 350 2.83 13.08 -36.69
C LYS A 350 3.39 13.17 -38.11
N ASP A 351 3.69 12.03 -38.71
CA ASP A 351 4.21 11.93 -40.08
C ASP A 351 5.42 12.86 -40.34
N ASN A 352 6.37 12.89 -39.40
CA ASN A 352 7.57 13.76 -39.39
C ASN A 352 7.27 15.27 -39.45
N ARG A 353 6.07 15.69 -39.02
CA ARG A 353 5.68 17.11 -38.90
C ARG A 353 5.28 17.42 -37.48
N TYR A 354 5.60 18.63 -37.04
CA TYR A 354 5.20 19.13 -35.74
C TYR A 354 3.86 19.86 -35.80
N TYR A 355 3.09 19.68 -34.73
CA TYR A 355 1.78 20.27 -34.50
C TYR A 355 1.73 20.90 -33.11
N ALA A 356 0.91 21.94 -32.96
CA ALA A 356 0.55 22.46 -31.65
C ALA A 356 -0.79 21.83 -31.23
N ILE A 357 -0.83 21.20 -30.05
CA ILE A 357 -2.04 20.59 -29.48
C ILE A 357 -2.46 21.46 -28.30
N LYS A 358 -3.48 22.29 -28.51
CA LYS A 358 -4.05 23.16 -27.48
C LYS A 358 -5.16 22.42 -26.74
N ILE A 359 -4.89 21.98 -25.53
CA ILE A 359 -5.83 21.32 -24.62
C ILE A 359 -6.54 22.38 -23.78
N LEU A 360 -7.87 22.38 -23.76
CA LEU A 360 -8.66 23.32 -22.96
C LEU A 360 -8.75 22.90 -21.50
N LYS A 361 -8.51 23.83 -20.58
CA LYS A 361 -8.68 23.62 -19.14
C LYS A 361 -10.16 23.63 -18.78
N PRO A 362 -10.65 22.70 -17.94
CA PRO A 362 -12.05 22.71 -17.52
C PRO A 362 -12.34 23.92 -16.63
N SER A 363 -13.22 24.81 -17.10
CA SER A 363 -13.74 25.92 -16.30
C SER A 363 -14.98 25.44 -15.55
N PHE A 364 -14.88 25.32 -14.24
CA PHE A 364 -16.00 24.94 -13.38
C PHE A 364 -16.85 26.17 -13.08
N SER A 365 -17.74 26.55 -14.00
CA SER A 365 -18.80 27.52 -13.72
C SER A 365 -19.75 26.98 -12.63
N ARG A 366 -20.45 27.87 -11.91
CA ARG A 366 -21.45 27.49 -10.89
C ARG A 366 -22.59 26.63 -11.47
N SER A 367 -22.80 26.68 -12.78
CA SER A 367 -23.75 25.81 -13.50
C SER A 367 -23.01 24.93 -14.50
N GLN A 368 -23.01 23.61 -14.26
CA GLN A 368 -22.43 22.62 -15.17
C GLN A 368 -23.09 22.66 -16.57
N THR A 369 -24.39 22.96 -16.64
CA THR A 369 -25.11 23.08 -17.91
C THR A 369 -24.64 24.28 -18.73
N VAL A 370 -24.29 25.38 -18.07
CA VAL A 370 -23.74 26.58 -18.73
C VAL A 370 -22.31 26.33 -19.20
N ALA A 371 -21.46 25.76 -18.34
CA ALA A 371 -20.09 25.39 -18.73
C ALA A 371 -20.07 24.38 -19.89
N LEU A 372 -20.94 23.37 -19.87
CA LEU A 372 -21.05 22.40 -20.95
C LEU A 372 -21.49 23.10 -22.25
N ARG A 373 -22.48 23.99 -22.18
CA ARG A 373 -22.97 24.74 -23.33
C ARG A 373 -21.88 25.63 -23.92
N GLU A 374 -21.18 26.42 -23.11
CA GLU A 374 -20.04 27.24 -23.53
C GLU A 374 -18.98 26.39 -24.22
N PHE A 375 -18.61 25.25 -23.63
CA PHE A 375 -17.68 24.30 -24.24
C PHE A 375 -18.18 23.76 -25.58
N THR A 376 -19.45 23.35 -25.67
CA THR A 376 -20.00 22.82 -26.93
C THR A 376 -20.20 23.87 -28.00
N ASP A 377 -20.61 25.09 -27.64
CA ASP A 377 -20.86 26.17 -28.59
C ASP A 377 -19.53 26.62 -29.27
N LEU A 378 -18.39 26.54 -28.56
CA LEU A 378 -17.04 26.76 -29.14
C LEU A 378 -16.72 25.76 -30.28
N PHE A 379 -17.28 24.55 -30.25
CA PHE A 379 -16.92 23.47 -31.18
C PHE A 379 -18.00 23.13 -32.20
N LYS A 380 -19.19 23.73 -32.06
CA LYS A 380 -20.38 23.45 -32.87
C LYS A 380 -20.17 23.73 -34.36
N GLU A 381 -19.30 24.68 -34.70
CA GLU A 381 -18.93 25.03 -36.08
C GLU A 381 -17.49 24.65 -36.47
N SER A 382 -16.85 23.75 -35.72
CA SER A 382 -15.45 23.35 -35.89
C SER A 382 -15.03 23.04 -37.35
N ASN A 383 -15.89 22.35 -38.11
CA ASN A 383 -15.62 22.05 -39.53
C ASN A 383 -15.52 23.31 -40.42
N ASN A 384 -16.27 24.37 -40.11
CA ASN A 384 -16.19 25.62 -40.87
C ASN A 384 -14.89 26.35 -40.56
N LEU A 385 -14.43 26.35 -39.31
CA LEU A 385 -13.15 26.96 -38.91
C LEU A 385 -11.95 26.23 -39.54
N VAL A 386 -12.02 24.90 -39.66
CA VAL A 386 -11.01 24.12 -40.41
C VAL A 386 -10.99 24.54 -41.88
N LYS A 387 -12.14 24.69 -42.54
CA LYS A 387 -12.21 25.15 -43.93
C LYS A 387 -11.69 26.58 -44.08
N LEU A 388 -12.10 27.48 -43.18
CA LEU A 388 -11.68 28.88 -43.16
C LEU A 388 -10.16 29.00 -43.03
N SER A 389 -9.56 28.32 -42.05
CA SER A 389 -8.10 28.36 -41.83
C SER A 389 -7.30 27.80 -43.01
N ASN A 390 -7.82 26.80 -43.72
CA ASN A 390 -7.14 26.24 -44.89
C ASN A 390 -7.24 27.13 -46.13
N GLY A 391 -8.22 28.04 -46.19
CA GLY A 391 -8.47 28.90 -47.34
C GLY A 391 -7.60 30.16 -47.41
N ASN A 392 -6.77 30.44 -46.41
CA ASN A 392 -5.87 31.60 -46.41
C ASN A 392 -4.49 31.27 -45.81
N PRO A 393 -3.38 31.64 -46.48
CA PRO A 393 -2.04 31.33 -46.00
C PRO A 393 -1.61 32.10 -44.74
N TYR A 394 -2.29 33.21 -44.41
CA TYR A 394 -2.03 34.06 -43.25
C TYR A 394 -2.88 33.67 -42.03
N LEU A 395 -3.60 32.54 -42.09
CA LEU A 395 -4.23 31.92 -40.92
C LEU A 395 -3.48 30.65 -40.53
N VAL A 396 -3.29 30.45 -39.22
CA VAL A 396 -2.75 29.19 -38.70
C VAL A 396 -3.73 28.07 -39.01
N LYS A 397 -3.26 27.06 -39.74
CA LYS A 397 -4.08 25.95 -40.22
C LYS A 397 -4.52 25.06 -39.06
N VAL A 398 -5.83 24.89 -38.93
CA VAL A 398 -6.43 23.94 -38.00
C VAL A 398 -6.47 22.57 -38.66
N SER A 399 -5.77 21.60 -38.06
CA SER A 399 -5.70 20.22 -38.55
C SER A 399 -6.79 19.33 -37.97
N GLY A 400 -7.30 19.66 -36.78
CA GLY A 400 -8.39 18.91 -36.16
C GLY A 400 -8.88 19.57 -34.89
N ILE A 401 -10.15 19.31 -34.58
CA ILE A 401 -10.80 19.74 -33.35
C ILE A 401 -11.40 18.48 -32.73
N PHE A 402 -11.05 18.22 -31.47
CA PHE A 402 -11.42 17.02 -30.74
C PHE A 402 -12.24 17.44 -29.53
N ALA A 403 -13.55 17.29 -29.62
CA ALA A 403 -14.49 17.62 -28.56
C ALA A 403 -15.68 16.66 -28.64
N ASP A 404 -15.91 15.92 -27.55
CA ASP A 404 -17.06 15.04 -27.41
C ASP A 404 -17.88 15.48 -26.19
N VAL A 405 -19.17 15.69 -26.37
CA VAL A 405 -20.07 16.24 -25.35
C VAL A 405 -20.13 15.35 -24.11
N ASN A 406 -20.14 14.02 -24.30
CA ASN A 406 -20.22 13.08 -23.19
C ASN A 406 -18.91 13.03 -22.41
N GLN A 407 -17.77 13.10 -23.11
CA GLN A 407 -16.46 13.16 -22.47
C GLN A 407 -16.30 14.47 -21.69
N ILE A 408 -16.64 15.61 -22.28
CA ILE A 408 -16.60 16.92 -21.62
C ILE A 408 -17.48 16.91 -20.37
N ALA A 409 -18.72 16.39 -20.47
CA ALA A 409 -19.60 16.28 -19.31
C ALA A 409 -19.03 15.38 -18.21
N SER A 410 -18.27 14.32 -18.55
CA SER A 410 -17.56 13.50 -17.58
C SER A 410 -16.42 14.28 -16.91
N VAL A 411 -15.60 14.96 -17.71
CA VAL A 411 -14.47 15.78 -17.24
C VAL A 411 -14.94 16.88 -16.28
N LEU A 412 -16.03 17.58 -16.61
CA LEU A 412 -16.64 18.62 -15.77
C LEU A 412 -17.23 18.07 -14.46
N ARG A 413 -17.47 16.75 -14.35
CA ARG A 413 -17.87 16.06 -13.12
C ARG A 413 -16.68 15.55 -12.29
N GLY A 414 -15.44 15.80 -12.74
CA GLY A 414 -14.23 15.38 -12.02
C GLY A 414 -13.57 14.11 -12.57
N ASP A 415 -13.98 13.62 -13.75
CA ASP A 415 -13.38 12.44 -14.37
C ASP A 415 -12.00 12.75 -14.99
N THR A 416 -10.97 12.61 -14.15
CA THR A 416 -9.56 12.85 -14.50
C THR A 416 -9.01 11.85 -15.51
N GLU A 417 -9.55 10.62 -15.54
CA GLU A 417 -9.08 9.58 -16.46
C GLU A 417 -9.52 9.88 -17.89
N THR A 418 -10.78 10.30 -18.04
CA THR A 418 -11.30 10.76 -19.34
C THR A 418 -10.54 12.00 -19.81
N TYR A 419 -10.25 12.97 -18.91
CA TYR A 419 -9.49 14.15 -19.30
C TYR A 419 -8.06 13.83 -19.74
N LEU A 420 -7.38 12.89 -19.08
CA LEU A 420 -6.04 12.46 -19.46
C LEU A 420 -6.02 11.77 -20.83
N LYS A 421 -7.00 10.91 -21.11
CA LYS A 421 -7.05 10.10 -22.35
C LYS A 421 -7.63 10.86 -23.53
N TYR A 422 -8.64 11.69 -23.28
CA TYR A 422 -9.42 12.38 -24.29
C TYR A 422 -9.69 13.86 -23.91
N PRO A 423 -8.62 14.65 -23.70
CA PRO A 423 -8.77 16.07 -23.37
C PRO A 423 -9.34 16.87 -24.55
N PRO A 424 -10.36 17.73 -24.36
CA PRO A 424 -10.84 18.61 -25.42
C PRO A 424 -9.69 19.43 -26.00
N ALA A 425 -9.45 19.31 -27.31
CA ALA A 425 -8.23 19.83 -27.93
C ALA A 425 -8.46 20.40 -29.33
N ILE A 426 -7.69 21.43 -29.66
CA ILE A 426 -7.54 21.95 -31.02
C ILE A 426 -6.11 21.66 -31.46
N VAL A 427 -5.95 21.03 -32.62
CA VAL A 427 -4.65 20.74 -33.21
C VAL A 427 -4.42 21.64 -34.40
N THR A 428 -3.32 22.36 -34.41
CA THR A 428 -2.91 23.25 -35.50
C THR A 428 -1.51 22.91 -36.01
N GLU A 429 -1.14 23.48 -37.16
CA GLU A 429 0.27 23.51 -37.55
C GLU A 429 1.13 24.17 -36.45
N PHE A 430 2.35 23.66 -36.26
CA PHE A 430 3.27 24.23 -35.28
C PHE A 430 4.03 25.43 -35.86
N MET A 431 3.89 26.58 -35.22
CA MET A 431 4.55 27.82 -35.62
C MET A 431 5.86 27.98 -34.85
N SER A 432 6.96 27.54 -35.45
CA SER A 432 8.25 27.40 -34.75
C SER A 432 8.99 28.72 -34.50
N GLY A 433 8.53 29.82 -35.11
CA GLY A 433 9.13 31.15 -35.01
C GLY A 433 8.70 31.97 -33.81
N GLY A 434 7.82 31.45 -32.97
CA GLY A 434 7.30 32.18 -31.82
C GLY A 434 6.19 33.16 -32.18
N THR A 435 5.93 34.10 -31.27
CA THR A 435 4.81 35.07 -31.37
C THR A 435 5.29 36.51 -31.55
N ALA A 436 4.42 37.40 -32.02
CA ALA A 436 4.70 38.84 -32.08
C ALA A 436 4.96 39.45 -30.68
N LYS A 437 4.43 38.81 -29.62
CA LYS A 437 4.78 39.17 -28.24
C LYS A 437 6.25 38.88 -27.92
N GLU A 438 6.76 37.72 -28.30
CA GLU A 438 8.17 37.34 -28.12
C GLU A 438 9.07 38.22 -28.98
N LEU A 439 8.67 38.51 -30.22
CA LEU A 439 9.37 39.47 -31.08
C LEU A 439 9.50 40.84 -30.39
N PHE A 440 8.40 41.37 -29.84
CA PHE A 440 8.42 42.62 -29.07
C PHE A 440 9.38 42.54 -27.88
N VAL A 441 9.29 41.50 -27.05
CA VAL A 441 10.15 41.36 -25.87
C VAL A 441 11.63 41.30 -26.24
N ASN A 442 11.97 40.63 -27.34
CA ASN A 442 13.36 40.40 -27.73
C ASN A 442 13.99 41.56 -28.51
N TYR A 443 13.19 42.33 -29.27
CA TYR A 443 13.72 43.27 -30.27
C TYR A 443 13.18 44.70 -30.15
N PHE A 444 12.23 44.98 -29.24
CA PHE A 444 11.64 46.30 -29.13
C PHE A 444 12.72 47.38 -28.97
N SER A 445 12.76 48.27 -29.96
CA SER A 445 13.63 49.43 -29.98
C SER A 445 12.90 50.54 -30.74
N PRO A 446 12.60 51.69 -30.12
CA PRO A 446 11.87 52.78 -30.78
C PRO A 446 12.73 53.40 -31.90
N SER A 447 12.64 52.80 -33.08
CA SER A 447 13.48 53.05 -34.25
C SER A 447 12.67 52.84 -35.52
N LYS A 448 13.11 53.45 -36.62
CA LYS A 448 12.44 53.33 -37.92
C LYS A 448 12.32 51.87 -38.38
N ASP A 449 13.38 51.07 -38.20
CA ASP A 449 13.38 49.66 -38.63
C ASP A 449 12.41 48.80 -37.82
N TRP A 450 12.30 49.05 -36.51
CA TRP A 450 11.29 48.40 -35.68
C TRP A 450 9.87 48.77 -36.14
N TYR A 451 9.59 50.04 -36.42
CA TYR A 451 8.26 50.46 -36.88
C TYR A 451 7.89 49.85 -38.24
N GLU A 452 8.86 49.66 -39.14
CA GLU A 452 8.62 48.92 -40.38
C GLU A 452 8.29 47.46 -40.14
N ILE A 453 9.00 46.78 -39.22
CA ILE A 453 8.65 45.40 -38.81
C ILE A 453 7.21 45.36 -38.28
N VAL A 454 6.84 46.29 -37.40
CA VAL A 454 5.46 46.35 -36.87
C VAL A 454 4.47 46.57 -38.01
N ARG A 455 4.74 47.48 -38.95
CA ARG A 455 3.88 47.72 -40.12
C ARG A 455 3.66 46.42 -40.92
N ILE A 456 4.71 45.65 -41.18
CA ILE A 456 4.64 44.37 -41.90
C ILE A 456 3.78 43.36 -41.14
N VAL A 457 4.01 43.19 -39.83
CA VAL A 457 3.25 42.28 -38.96
C VAL A 457 1.76 42.64 -38.94
N ILE A 458 1.44 43.92 -38.76
CA ILE A 458 0.06 44.42 -38.74
C ILE A 458 -0.60 44.27 -40.10
N LYS A 459 0.12 44.51 -41.20
CA LYS A 459 -0.39 44.33 -42.55
C LYS A 459 -0.83 42.90 -42.84
N TYR A 460 0.01 41.91 -42.55
CA TYR A 460 -0.37 40.51 -42.80
C TYR A 460 -1.46 40.01 -41.86
N THR A 461 -1.48 40.50 -40.61
CA THR A 461 -2.58 40.23 -39.68
C THR A 461 -3.90 40.84 -40.18
N ALA A 462 -3.85 42.06 -40.71
CA ALA A 462 -4.98 42.74 -41.32
C ALA A 462 -5.52 41.96 -42.54
N ILE A 463 -4.64 41.46 -43.41
CA ILE A 463 -5.04 40.62 -44.56
C ILE A 463 -5.76 39.34 -44.09
N ALA A 464 -5.28 38.71 -43.01
CA ALA A 464 -5.93 37.53 -42.42
C ALA A 464 -7.33 37.86 -41.87
N LEU A 465 -7.47 38.99 -41.18
CA LEU A 465 -8.76 39.45 -40.64
C LEU A 465 -9.76 39.81 -41.73
N GLU A 466 -9.35 40.55 -42.76
CA GLU A 466 -10.22 40.90 -43.89
C GLU A 466 -10.75 39.62 -44.58
N TYR A 467 -9.90 38.59 -44.69
CA TYR A 467 -10.33 37.28 -45.19
C TYR A 467 -11.36 36.61 -44.25
N MET A 468 -11.17 36.65 -42.94
CA MET A 468 -12.16 36.13 -41.99
C MET A 468 -13.49 36.88 -42.08
N HIS A 469 -13.43 38.22 -42.09
CA HIS A 469 -14.60 39.11 -42.15
C HIS A 469 -15.40 38.91 -43.44
N SER A 470 -14.73 38.78 -44.59
CA SER A 470 -15.37 38.50 -45.88
C SER A 470 -16.02 37.12 -45.97
N ASN A 471 -15.59 36.17 -45.12
CA ASN A 471 -16.23 34.86 -44.94
C ASN A 471 -17.25 34.84 -43.79
N GLY A 472 -17.56 36.00 -43.20
CA GLY A 472 -18.57 36.16 -42.16
C GLY A 472 -18.14 35.70 -40.76
N TYR A 473 -16.83 35.65 -40.48
CA TYR A 473 -16.27 35.31 -39.18
C TYR A 473 -15.54 36.49 -38.54
N ILE A 474 -15.60 36.59 -37.22
CA ILE A 474 -14.90 37.60 -36.39
C ILE A 474 -14.00 36.83 -35.42
N HIS A 475 -12.77 37.29 -35.22
CA HIS A 475 -11.75 36.61 -34.42
C HIS A 475 -11.90 36.82 -32.90
N LEU A 476 -12.22 38.04 -32.46
CA LEU A 476 -12.47 38.47 -31.08
C LEU A 476 -11.28 38.42 -30.08
N ASP A 477 -10.08 38.00 -30.51
CA ASP A 477 -8.91 37.89 -29.63
C ASP A 477 -7.61 38.23 -30.38
N VAL A 478 -7.62 39.32 -31.13
CA VAL A 478 -6.43 39.83 -31.83
C VAL A 478 -5.49 40.47 -30.83
N LYS A 479 -4.29 39.88 -30.67
CA LYS A 479 -3.24 40.35 -29.76
C LYS A 479 -1.86 39.81 -30.19
N PRO A 480 -0.74 40.40 -29.71
CA PRO A 480 0.60 39.94 -30.09
C PRO A 480 0.88 38.45 -29.84
N GLN A 481 0.24 37.84 -28.84
CA GLN A 481 0.40 36.41 -28.51
C GLN A 481 -0.25 35.48 -29.55
N ASN A 482 -1.20 35.97 -30.34
CA ASN A 482 -1.94 35.19 -31.33
C ASN A 482 -1.44 35.45 -32.76
N ILE A 483 -0.40 36.27 -32.93
CA ILE A 483 0.26 36.51 -34.22
C ILE A 483 1.57 35.72 -34.22
N PHE A 484 1.69 34.75 -35.13
CA PHE A 484 2.76 33.75 -35.13
C PHE A 484 3.65 33.86 -36.36
N PHE A 485 4.89 33.37 -36.22
CA PHE A 485 5.87 33.27 -37.30
C PHE A 485 6.15 31.80 -37.65
N SER A 486 6.17 31.47 -38.96
CA SER A 486 6.33 30.09 -39.42
C SER A 486 7.68 29.48 -39.03
N ASP A 487 8.74 30.29 -38.99
CA ASP A 487 10.11 29.88 -38.68
C ASP A 487 10.83 30.91 -37.82
N LYS A 488 11.93 30.49 -37.18
CA LYS A 488 12.71 31.29 -36.24
C LYS A 488 13.25 32.56 -36.87
N LEU A 489 13.03 33.67 -36.17
CA LEU A 489 13.60 34.97 -36.49
C LEU A 489 15.01 35.05 -35.85
N ASN A 490 16.04 34.74 -36.63
CA ASN A 490 17.43 34.77 -36.17
C ASN A 490 18.13 36.06 -36.61
N GLY A 491 19.13 36.49 -35.83
CA GLY A 491 19.94 37.67 -36.14
C GLY A 491 19.48 38.92 -35.39
N GLY A 492 20.03 40.07 -35.78
CA GLY A 492 19.65 41.38 -35.29
C GLY A 492 18.39 41.92 -35.98
N LEU A 493 18.01 43.14 -35.62
CA LEU A 493 16.79 43.78 -36.11
C LEU A 493 16.74 43.87 -37.65
N ASP A 494 17.88 44.16 -38.28
CA ASP A 494 17.99 44.28 -39.75
C ASP A 494 17.80 42.94 -40.46
N GLU A 495 18.33 41.85 -39.92
CA GLU A 495 18.11 40.50 -40.46
C GLU A 495 16.64 40.09 -40.32
N VAL A 496 16.04 40.33 -39.15
CA VAL A 496 14.62 40.04 -38.91
C VAL A 496 13.74 40.81 -39.89
N LYS A 497 14.01 42.11 -40.09
CA LYS A 497 13.31 42.94 -41.06
C LYS A 497 13.39 42.36 -42.48
N LYS A 498 14.60 42.03 -42.96
CA LYS A 498 14.81 41.47 -44.31
C LYS A 498 14.08 40.14 -44.50
N VAL A 499 14.08 39.27 -43.49
CA VAL A 499 13.41 37.96 -43.55
C VAL A 499 11.88 38.14 -43.65
N LEU A 500 11.31 39.10 -42.92
CA LEU A 500 9.88 39.42 -42.98
C LEU A 500 9.50 40.12 -44.31
N GLU A 501 10.33 41.05 -44.80
CA GLU A 501 10.11 41.74 -46.08
C GLU A 501 10.18 40.80 -47.28
N SER A 502 11.12 39.85 -47.27
CA SER A 502 11.28 38.86 -48.33
C SER A 502 10.20 37.77 -48.34
N GLY A 503 9.39 37.67 -47.27
CA GLY A 503 8.36 36.65 -47.12
C GLY A 503 8.91 35.24 -46.86
N GLN A 504 10.21 35.11 -46.53
CA GLN A 504 10.81 33.82 -46.14
C GLN A 504 10.14 33.24 -44.89
N VAL A 505 9.76 34.10 -43.96
CA VAL A 505 8.95 33.75 -42.79
C VAL A 505 7.55 34.29 -42.98
N THR A 506 6.56 33.40 -42.93
CA THR A 506 5.15 33.78 -43.04
C THR A 506 4.62 34.20 -41.67
N ILE A 507 3.94 35.34 -41.63
CA ILE A 507 3.17 35.81 -40.48
C ILE A 507 1.76 35.25 -40.58
N LYS A 508 1.27 34.64 -39.50
CA LYS A 508 -0.08 34.08 -39.46
C LYS A 508 -0.82 34.47 -38.19
N LEU A 509 -2.10 34.80 -38.32
CA LEU A 509 -3.01 34.94 -37.21
C LEU A 509 -3.53 33.56 -36.80
N GLY A 510 -3.40 33.23 -35.52
CA GLY A 510 -3.82 31.96 -34.93
C GLY A 510 -4.76 32.12 -33.75
N ASP A 511 -5.03 31.03 -33.06
CA ASP A 511 -6.03 30.95 -31.97
C ASP A 511 -7.47 31.30 -32.40
N LEU A 512 -8.01 30.50 -33.33
CA LEU A 512 -9.40 30.61 -33.78
C LEU A 512 -10.42 30.08 -32.76
N GLY A 513 -10.03 29.80 -31.52
CA GLY A 513 -10.92 29.26 -30.49
C GLY A 513 -12.03 30.23 -30.11
N SER A 514 -11.80 31.54 -30.22
CA SER A 514 -12.77 32.59 -29.91
C SER A 514 -13.59 33.05 -31.11
N ALA A 515 -13.31 32.50 -32.30
CA ALA A 515 -13.89 33.00 -33.53
C ALA A 515 -15.37 32.58 -33.67
N VAL A 516 -16.23 33.54 -34.02
CA VAL A 516 -17.67 33.32 -34.18
C VAL A 516 -18.16 33.96 -35.48
N ARG A 517 -19.37 33.58 -35.94
CA ARG A 517 -20.00 34.26 -37.07
C ARG A 517 -20.41 35.69 -36.69
N VAL A 518 -20.42 36.58 -37.68
CA VAL A 518 -20.96 37.94 -37.50
C VAL A 518 -22.39 37.86 -36.96
N GLY A 519 -22.67 38.58 -35.87
CA GLY A 519 -23.98 38.61 -35.21
C GLY A 519 -24.22 37.50 -34.17
N GLU A 520 -23.35 36.48 -34.09
CA GLU A 520 -23.44 35.46 -33.04
C GLU A 520 -23.00 36.01 -31.68
N LYS A 521 -23.53 35.40 -30.61
CA LYS A 521 -23.15 35.76 -29.24
C LYS A 521 -21.74 35.25 -28.93
N PHE A 522 -21.04 35.99 -28.07
CA PHE A 522 -19.71 35.66 -27.60
C PHE A 522 -19.54 36.14 -26.16
N PHE A 523 -18.54 35.59 -25.47
CA PHE A 523 -18.33 35.86 -24.03
C PHE A 523 -16.88 36.19 -23.68
N GLN A 524 -15.96 36.11 -24.66
CA GLN A 524 -14.53 36.29 -24.44
C GLN A 524 -14.11 37.73 -24.76
N ALA A 525 -13.27 38.28 -23.89
CA ALA A 525 -12.64 39.57 -24.07
C ALA A 525 -11.28 39.58 -23.36
N THR A 526 -10.28 40.20 -23.98
CA THR A 526 -8.98 40.46 -23.37
C THR A 526 -8.86 41.96 -23.10
N PRO A 527 -9.03 42.45 -21.85
CA PRO A 527 -9.12 43.88 -21.50
C PRO A 527 -8.01 44.79 -22.07
N ALA A 528 -6.80 44.25 -22.21
CA ALA A 528 -5.67 44.99 -22.78
C ALA A 528 -5.83 45.33 -24.28
N TYR A 529 -6.72 44.66 -25.01
CA TYR A 529 -6.86 44.77 -26.47
C TYR A 529 -8.31 44.90 -26.97
N CYS A 530 -9.32 44.44 -26.23
CA CYS A 530 -10.72 44.53 -26.68
C CYS A 530 -11.24 45.97 -26.64
N SER A 531 -12.24 46.27 -27.47
CA SER A 531 -12.95 47.55 -27.38
C SER A 531 -13.93 47.54 -26.20
N PRO A 532 -14.23 48.71 -25.60
CA PRO A 532 -15.31 48.81 -24.63
C PRO A 532 -16.65 48.28 -25.16
N GLU A 533 -16.96 48.52 -26.44
CA GLU A 533 -18.16 48.02 -27.11
C GLU A 533 -18.17 46.49 -27.23
N GLN A 534 -17.01 45.86 -27.45
CA GLN A 534 -16.90 44.40 -27.46
C GLN A 534 -17.29 43.82 -26.09
N LEU A 535 -16.80 44.42 -25.00
CA LEU A 535 -17.14 43.96 -23.65
C LEU A 535 -18.62 44.21 -23.31
N GLU A 536 -19.17 45.36 -23.69
CA GLU A 536 -20.61 45.63 -23.56
C GLU A 536 -21.45 44.56 -24.26
N HIS A 537 -21.08 44.22 -25.50
CA HIS A 537 -21.79 43.20 -26.28
C HIS A 537 -21.69 41.82 -25.64
N ALA A 538 -20.52 41.45 -25.11
CA ALA A 538 -20.35 40.20 -24.37
C ALA A 538 -21.22 40.14 -23.11
N ILE A 539 -21.29 41.23 -22.34
CA ILE A 539 -22.10 41.33 -21.11
C ILE A 539 -23.60 41.24 -21.43
N LEU A 540 -24.05 41.96 -22.47
CA LEU A 540 -25.46 42.05 -22.86
C LEU A 540 -25.93 40.86 -23.73
N GLY A 541 -25.01 39.98 -24.14
CA GLY A 541 -25.30 38.88 -25.05
C GLY A 541 -25.76 39.33 -26.44
N LEU A 542 -25.16 40.41 -26.93
CA LEU A 542 -25.36 40.95 -28.27
C LEU A 542 -24.40 40.30 -29.28
N GLY A 543 -24.69 40.46 -30.57
CA GLY A 543 -23.91 39.85 -31.64
C GLY A 543 -22.52 40.46 -31.83
N ALA A 544 -21.55 39.65 -32.25
CA ALA A 544 -20.21 40.09 -32.63
C ALA A 544 -20.21 41.01 -33.86
N LYS A 545 -19.34 42.02 -33.88
CA LYS A 545 -19.17 42.98 -34.98
C LYS A 545 -17.73 43.06 -35.48
N VAL A 546 -17.56 43.34 -36.77
CA VAL A 546 -16.26 43.43 -37.46
C VAL A 546 -15.34 44.47 -36.83
N ASN A 547 -15.88 45.62 -36.44
CA ASN A 547 -15.13 46.73 -35.85
C ASN A 547 -14.42 46.35 -34.52
N PHE A 548 -14.81 45.27 -33.85
CA PHE A 548 -14.12 44.77 -32.66
C PHE A 548 -12.70 44.30 -32.97
N ASP A 549 -12.53 43.50 -34.02
CA ASP A 549 -11.21 43.03 -34.46
C ASP A 549 -10.33 44.19 -34.95
N ILE A 550 -10.93 45.19 -35.61
CA ILE A 550 -10.23 46.39 -36.09
C ILE A 550 -9.65 47.16 -34.91
N PHE A 551 -10.45 47.38 -33.87
CA PHE A 551 -9.98 48.02 -32.65
C PHE A 551 -8.85 47.23 -32.00
N SER A 552 -9.01 45.91 -31.85
CA SER A 552 -7.98 45.05 -31.24
C SER A 552 -6.68 45.01 -32.05
N LEU A 553 -6.75 45.05 -33.37
CA LEU A 553 -5.56 45.19 -34.22
C LEU A 553 -4.91 46.58 -34.06
N GLY A 554 -5.71 47.64 -33.93
CA GLY A 554 -5.23 48.99 -33.62
C GLY A 554 -4.50 49.05 -32.27
N MET A 555 -5.05 48.41 -31.24
CA MET A 555 -4.42 48.32 -29.91
C MET A 555 -3.16 47.46 -29.92
N THR A 556 -3.16 46.38 -30.70
CA THR A 556 -1.98 45.54 -30.94
C THR A 556 -0.85 46.35 -31.57
N ALA A 557 -1.15 47.11 -32.63
CA ALA A 557 -0.20 48.00 -33.27
C ALA A 557 0.31 49.09 -32.31
N TYR A 558 -0.60 49.77 -31.59
CA TYR A 558 -0.25 50.78 -30.59
C TYR A 558 0.71 50.23 -29.51
N TYR A 559 0.41 49.05 -28.97
CA TYR A 559 1.27 48.39 -27.98
C TYR A 559 2.65 48.09 -28.58
N MET A 560 2.70 47.54 -29.80
CA MET A 560 3.97 47.18 -30.42
C MET A 560 4.84 48.39 -30.79
N VAL A 561 4.26 49.56 -31.07
CA VAL A 561 5.04 50.78 -31.38
C VAL A 561 5.43 51.59 -30.15
N THR A 562 4.63 51.58 -29.09
CA THR A 562 4.86 52.43 -27.90
C THR A 562 5.33 51.68 -26.66
N GLY A 563 5.07 50.38 -26.57
CA GLY A 563 5.19 49.59 -25.35
C GLY A 563 4.18 49.96 -24.25
N LYS A 564 3.26 50.89 -24.51
CA LYS A 564 2.26 51.36 -23.54
C LYS A 564 1.00 50.49 -23.61
N GLU A 565 0.41 50.22 -22.45
CA GLU A 565 -0.85 49.47 -22.34
C GLU A 565 -2.07 50.30 -22.78
N SER A 566 -3.20 49.61 -22.97
CA SER A 566 -4.49 50.26 -23.22
C SER A 566 -4.86 51.19 -22.06
N PRO A 567 -5.27 52.45 -22.33
CA PRO A 567 -5.71 53.36 -21.27
C PRO A 567 -6.99 52.90 -20.57
N VAL A 568 -7.71 51.94 -21.17
CA VAL A 568 -8.96 51.41 -20.63
C VAL A 568 -8.86 50.01 -20.02
N SER A 569 -7.70 49.35 -20.08
CA SER A 569 -7.56 47.96 -19.60
C SER A 569 -8.12 47.80 -18.19
N LYS A 570 -7.72 48.68 -17.25
CA LYS A 570 -8.17 48.62 -15.85
C LYS A 570 -9.68 48.75 -15.68
N TYR A 571 -10.32 49.62 -16.47
CA TYR A 571 -11.78 49.80 -16.43
C TYR A 571 -12.50 48.54 -16.92
N LEU A 572 -11.96 47.91 -17.98
CA LEU A 572 -12.53 46.69 -18.56
C LEU A 572 -12.25 45.46 -17.67
N ASP A 573 -11.09 45.38 -17.03
CA ASP A 573 -10.77 44.38 -16.00
C ASP A 573 -11.76 44.48 -14.83
N GLU A 574 -11.97 45.68 -14.27
CA GLU A 574 -12.95 45.93 -13.22
C GLU A 574 -14.39 45.58 -13.67
N ALA A 575 -14.75 45.87 -14.91
CA ALA A 575 -16.05 45.53 -15.46
C ALA A 575 -16.26 44.01 -15.55
N ILE A 576 -15.24 43.25 -15.94
CA ILE A 576 -15.28 41.78 -15.97
C ILE A 576 -15.43 41.22 -14.56
N ASP A 577 -14.70 41.75 -13.58
CA ASP A 577 -14.81 41.32 -12.18
C ASP A 577 -16.22 41.57 -11.62
N LEU A 578 -16.80 42.74 -11.90
CA LEU A 578 -18.18 43.07 -11.52
C LEU A 578 -19.20 42.16 -12.20
N TYR A 579 -19.03 41.90 -13.50
CA TYR A 579 -19.90 40.99 -14.25
C TYR A 579 -19.85 39.56 -13.68
N ASN A 580 -18.64 39.05 -13.40
CA ASN A 580 -18.44 37.74 -12.76
C ASN A 580 -19.02 37.70 -11.33
N GLY A 581 -19.10 38.85 -10.66
CA GLY A 581 -19.79 39.07 -9.39
C GLY A 581 -21.32 39.19 -9.50
N ASN A 582 -21.89 39.06 -10.70
CA ASN A 582 -23.31 39.29 -11.04
C ASN A 582 -23.80 40.75 -10.86
N ASP A 583 -22.89 41.74 -10.83
CA ASP A 583 -23.25 43.17 -10.83
C ASP A 583 -23.15 43.76 -12.24
N VAL A 584 -24.13 43.39 -13.07
CA VAL A 584 -24.20 43.81 -14.48
C VAL A 584 -24.31 45.34 -14.62
N GLY A 585 -25.04 45.99 -13.72
CA GLY A 585 -25.26 47.44 -13.78
C GLY A 585 -23.97 48.24 -13.56
N SER A 586 -23.20 47.89 -12.52
CA SER A 586 -21.90 48.52 -12.27
C SER A 586 -20.87 48.15 -13.34
N ALA A 587 -20.90 46.91 -13.86
CA ALA A 587 -20.04 46.50 -14.96
C ALA A 587 -20.26 47.37 -16.21
N LEU A 588 -21.51 47.59 -16.62
CA LEU A 588 -21.84 48.46 -17.76
C LEU A 588 -21.43 49.92 -17.51
N LYS A 589 -21.56 50.42 -16.28
CA LYS A 589 -21.08 51.76 -15.94
C LYS A 589 -19.57 51.89 -16.15
N LYS A 590 -18.79 50.88 -15.77
CA LYS A 590 -17.34 50.84 -16.02
C LYS A 590 -17.00 50.79 -17.50
N VAL A 591 -17.80 50.07 -18.29
CA VAL A 591 -17.67 50.08 -19.75
C VAL A 591 -17.97 51.47 -20.33
N ASP A 592 -18.98 52.18 -19.83
CA ASP A 592 -19.27 53.55 -20.26
C ASP A 592 -18.15 54.54 -19.88
N GLU A 593 -17.55 54.40 -18.69
CA GLU A 593 -16.34 55.14 -18.30
C GLU A 593 -15.19 54.88 -19.29
N ALA A 594 -14.95 53.61 -19.65
CA ALA A 594 -13.95 53.23 -20.65
C ALA A 594 -14.22 53.86 -22.02
N LYS A 595 -15.48 53.88 -22.50
CA LYS A 595 -15.85 54.56 -23.75
C LYS A 595 -15.50 56.05 -23.73
N GLN A 596 -15.73 56.74 -22.60
CA GLN A 596 -15.36 58.16 -22.47
C GLN A 596 -13.85 58.36 -22.49
N VAL A 597 -13.09 57.49 -21.82
CA VAL A 597 -11.62 57.51 -21.85
C VAL A 597 -11.12 57.33 -23.28
N ILE A 598 -11.61 56.31 -24.02
CA ILE A 598 -11.26 56.12 -25.43
C ILE A 598 -11.65 57.34 -26.24
N LYS A 599 -12.84 57.93 -26.07
CA LYS A 599 -13.25 59.11 -26.84
C LYS A 599 -12.31 60.30 -26.64
N LEU A 600 -11.92 60.59 -25.39
CA LEU A 600 -11.10 61.74 -25.02
C LEU A 600 -9.59 61.50 -25.17
N TRP A 601 -9.15 60.26 -25.37
CA TRP A 601 -7.74 59.90 -25.38
C TRP A 601 -6.96 60.58 -26.52
N ASN A 602 -6.03 61.47 -26.20
CA ASN A 602 -5.07 61.97 -27.19
C ASN A 602 -3.91 60.97 -27.31
N ILE A 603 -3.79 60.30 -28.46
CA ILE A 603 -2.80 59.24 -28.65
C ILE A 603 -1.43 59.88 -28.91
N ASP A 604 -0.49 59.62 -28.00
CA ASP A 604 0.89 60.07 -28.11
C ASP A 604 1.72 59.06 -28.92
N PHE A 605 2.27 59.51 -30.05
CA PHE A 605 3.04 58.68 -30.98
C PHE A 605 4.51 59.11 -31.04
N PRO A 606 5.45 58.16 -31.22
CA PRO A 606 6.84 58.49 -31.53
C PRO A 606 6.95 59.38 -32.78
N SER A 607 7.91 60.31 -32.77
CA SER A 607 8.14 61.25 -33.88
C SER A 607 8.39 60.53 -35.20
N ASP A 608 9.16 59.44 -35.14
CA ASP A 608 9.67 58.72 -36.30
C ASP A 608 8.74 57.59 -36.76
N LEU A 609 7.54 57.51 -36.18
CA LEU A 609 6.52 56.55 -36.59
C LEU A 609 6.05 56.86 -38.03
N PRO A 610 6.10 55.89 -38.96
CA PRO A 610 5.60 56.08 -40.33
C PRO A 610 4.17 56.59 -40.35
N TYR A 611 3.87 57.49 -41.29
CA TYR A 611 2.57 58.14 -41.39
C TYR A 611 1.44 57.13 -41.57
N GLU A 612 1.67 56.11 -42.41
CA GLU A 612 0.75 55.03 -42.73
C GLU A 612 0.36 54.24 -41.48
N LEU A 613 1.35 53.86 -40.67
CA LEU A 613 1.13 53.10 -39.44
C LEU A 613 0.46 53.98 -38.37
N ARG A 614 0.83 55.27 -38.29
CA ARG A 614 0.17 56.24 -37.40
C ARG A 614 -1.31 56.41 -37.76
N GLU A 615 -1.59 56.64 -39.05
CA GLU A 615 -2.95 56.80 -39.56
C GLU A 615 -3.77 55.53 -39.30
N PHE A 616 -3.19 54.36 -39.55
CA PHE A 616 -3.83 53.07 -39.28
C PHE A 616 -4.23 52.92 -37.81
N ILE A 617 -3.30 53.16 -36.87
CA ILE A 617 -3.58 53.06 -35.44
C ILE A 617 -4.67 54.06 -35.04
N GLN A 618 -4.53 55.31 -35.46
CA GLN A 618 -5.47 56.36 -35.08
C GLN A 618 -6.87 56.09 -35.60
N LYS A 619 -7.01 55.67 -36.87
CA LYS A 619 -8.31 55.33 -37.46
C LYS A 619 -8.91 54.10 -36.80
N SER A 620 -8.13 53.04 -36.57
CA SER A 620 -8.62 51.80 -35.95
C SER A 620 -9.15 52.01 -34.53
N LEU A 621 -8.58 52.96 -33.78
CA LEU A 621 -8.95 53.22 -32.39
C LEU A 621 -10.00 54.32 -32.21
N LYS A 622 -10.16 55.22 -33.18
CA LYS A 622 -11.01 56.43 -33.06
C LYS A 622 -12.18 56.48 -34.03
N SER A 623 -12.08 55.78 -35.15
CA SER A 623 -13.10 55.81 -36.19
C SER A 623 -13.95 54.56 -36.10
N ASN A 624 -15.26 54.69 -36.29
CA ASN A 624 -16.13 53.53 -36.42
C ASN A 624 -15.99 52.96 -37.84
N ILE A 625 -15.00 52.10 -38.03
CA ILE A 625 -14.69 51.46 -39.31
C ILE A 625 -15.28 50.05 -39.27
N ASP A 626 -16.05 49.71 -40.29
CA ASP A 626 -16.69 48.39 -40.42
C ASP A 626 -16.06 47.55 -41.55
N ASN A 627 -14.95 48.02 -42.13
CA ASN A 627 -14.26 47.37 -43.25
C ASN A 627 -12.75 47.66 -43.23
N LEU A 628 -11.92 46.60 -43.17
CA LEU A 628 -10.46 46.72 -43.07
C LEU A 628 -9.79 47.02 -44.41
N SER A 629 -10.43 46.72 -45.55
CA SER A 629 -9.91 46.99 -46.90
C SER A 629 -9.49 48.45 -47.11
N TYR A 630 -10.19 49.41 -46.50
CA TYR A 630 -9.82 50.82 -46.61
C TYR A 630 -8.49 51.12 -45.90
N LEU A 631 -8.29 50.55 -44.71
CA LEU A 631 -7.06 50.74 -43.93
C LEU A 631 -5.88 49.99 -44.55
N LEU A 632 -6.12 48.82 -45.14
CA LEU A 632 -5.10 48.01 -45.81
C LEU A 632 -4.48 48.69 -47.03
N LYS A 633 -5.24 49.50 -47.79
CA LYS A 633 -4.71 50.20 -48.97
C LYS A 633 -3.63 51.22 -48.63
N ASN A 634 -3.69 51.78 -47.43
CA ASN A 634 -2.76 52.80 -46.96
C ASN A 634 -1.57 52.21 -46.18
N LEU A 635 -1.56 50.90 -45.89
CA LEU A 635 -0.58 50.21 -45.05
C LEU A 635 0.37 49.33 -45.87
#